data_AF-J2SCZ5-F1
#
_entry.id   AF-J2SCZ5-F1
#
_cell.length_a   1.000
_cell.length_b   1.000
_cell.length_c   1.000
_cell.angle_alpha   90.00
_cell.angle_beta   90.00
_cell.angle_gamma   90.00
#
_symmetry.space_group_name_H-M   'P 1'
#
loop_
_entity.id
_entity.type
_entity.pdbx_description
1 polymer ?
#
loop_
_entity_poly.entity_id
_entity_poly.type
_entity_poly.pdbx_seq_one_letter_code
_entity_poly.pdbx_strand_id
1 'polypeptide(L)'
;AAFFKSTTNAVPVSIINDGTSVSTIGFKGSTSLNEYNVRVGADGNDFISYTNNIERMRINSNGNVGIGTSNPIGLLDVQKSASNAGGQSVVNITGSTWTGDGASVILNQVWNDNYYKTIIDNNGGNYAQTGSGLKIQTSYWDGSKVNSITSLVLSPVGNLGLGTAIPDEKLTVNGKIHAQEVRIDLSSPMTVPDYVFANDYKLKSLQQVEDYIKENSHLPEIPSAKEIEKNGLMLAEMNMALLKKIEELTLYTIEQQKNTEKLIQLLDEQNKRLKILEEGRK
;
A
#
# COMPACT_ATOMS: atom_id res chain seq x y z
N ALA A 1 -3.86 6.69 -65.25
CA ALA A 1 -3.21 6.08 -64.06
C ALA A 1 -1.86 5.53 -64.49
N ALA A 2 -0.78 5.84 -63.76
CA ALA A 2 0.51 5.20 -64.00
C ALA A 2 0.47 3.79 -63.38
N PHE A 3 0.62 2.75 -64.19
CA PHE A 3 0.69 1.36 -63.72
C PHE A 3 2.15 0.90 -63.76
N PHE A 4 2.74 0.62 -62.58
CA PHE A 4 4.07 0.04 -62.46
C PHE A 4 3.91 -1.46 -62.19
N LYS A 5 4.36 -2.32 -63.12
CA LYS A 5 4.29 -3.78 -62.98
C LYS A 5 5.70 -4.35 -62.98
N SER A 6 6.07 -5.07 -61.92
CA SER A 6 7.32 -5.84 -61.84
C SER A 6 7.03 -7.32 -62.08
N THR A 7 7.87 -7.99 -62.87
CA THR A 7 7.70 -9.41 -63.25
C THR A 7 8.61 -10.37 -62.47
N THR A 8 9.47 -9.86 -61.60
CA THR A 8 10.33 -10.60 -60.67
C THR A 8 10.50 -9.75 -59.40
N ASN A 9 11.15 -10.24 -58.34
CA ASN A 9 11.31 -9.60 -57.02
C ASN A 9 12.01 -8.21 -56.99
N ALA A 10 12.02 -7.45 -58.10
CA ALA A 10 12.51 -6.09 -58.20
C ALA A 10 11.51 -5.08 -57.61
N VAL A 11 12.06 -4.03 -57.00
CA VAL A 11 11.28 -2.89 -56.48
C VAL A 11 10.69 -2.13 -57.69
N PRO A 12 9.36 -2.05 -57.84
CA PRO A 12 8.74 -1.47 -59.04
C PRO A 12 8.95 0.05 -59.18
N VAL A 13 9.31 0.74 -58.10
CA VAL A 13 9.61 2.18 -58.05
C VAL A 13 10.75 2.42 -57.04
N SER A 14 11.83 3.08 -57.47
CA SER A 14 12.99 3.40 -56.61
C SER A 14 13.18 4.90 -56.49
N ILE A 15 13.62 5.36 -55.30
CA ILE A 15 13.98 6.74 -55.01
C ILE A 15 15.37 6.70 -54.38
N ILE A 16 16.34 7.32 -55.03
CA ILE A 16 17.76 7.27 -54.66
C ILE A 16 18.27 8.69 -54.45
N ASN A 17 18.92 8.94 -53.32
CA ASN A 17 19.69 10.15 -53.04
C ASN A 17 21.18 9.79 -53.06
N ASP A 18 21.97 10.47 -53.91
CA ASP A 18 23.40 10.22 -54.10
C ASP A 18 24.30 11.08 -53.18
N GLY A 19 23.72 12.03 -52.45
CA GLY A 19 24.47 12.97 -51.61
C GLY A 19 24.39 12.73 -50.09
N THR A 20 23.41 11.96 -49.58
CA THR A 20 23.25 11.67 -48.13
C THR A 20 22.75 10.26 -47.88
N SER A 21 22.91 9.73 -46.64
CA SER A 21 22.36 8.41 -46.26
C SER A 21 20.83 8.36 -46.23
N VAL A 22 20.16 9.51 -46.29
CA VAL A 22 18.72 9.65 -46.13
C VAL A 22 18.03 9.91 -47.47
N SER A 23 17.12 9.00 -47.85
CA SER A 23 16.26 9.11 -49.03
C SER A 23 14.80 9.11 -48.60
N THR A 24 14.05 10.18 -48.88
CA THR A 24 12.67 10.33 -48.37
C THR A 24 11.68 10.84 -49.42
N ILE A 25 10.43 10.40 -49.31
CA ILE A 25 9.27 11.04 -49.94
C ILE A 25 8.69 12.04 -48.95
N GLY A 26 8.68 13.32 -49.31
CA GLY A 26 8.12 14.39 -48.50
C GLY A 26 6.70 14.77 -48.93
N PHE A 27 5.86 15.10 -47.96
CA PHE A 27 4.50 15.61 -48.16
C PHE A 27 4.39 17.02 -47.58
N LYS A 28 3.72 17.94 -48.31
CA LYS A 28 3.51 19.34 -47.90
C LYS A 28 2.02 19.67 -47.88
N GLY A 29 1.53 20.16 -46.74
CA GLY A 29 0.18 20.72 -46.63
C GLY A 29 0.16 22.21 -47.00
N SER A 30 -0.98 22.71 -47.47
CA SER A 30 -1.17 24.12 -47.89
C SER A 30 -0.95 25.15 -46.76
N THR A 31 -0.98 24.70 -45.51
CA THR A 31 -0.79 25.52 -44.30
C THR A 31 0.60 25.38 -43.68
N SER A 32 1.51 24.58 -44.27
CA SER A 32 2.85 24.34 -43.73
C SER A 32 3.84 25.42 -44.15
N LEU A 33 4.41 26.14 -43.18
CA LEU A 33 5.40 27.22 -43.40
C LEU A 33 6.80 26.70 -43.78
N ASN A 34 7.10 25.43 -43.47
CA ASN A 34 8.36 24.78 -43.82
C ASN A 34 8.14 23.70 -44.89
N GLU A 35 9.06 23.64 -45.84
CA GLU A 35 9.03 22.62 -46.88
C GLU A 35 9.44 21.27 -46.27
N TYR A 36 8.59 20.24 -46.43
CA TYR A 36 8.87 18.83 -46.11
C TYR A 36 8.82 18.39 -44.63
N ASN A 37 7.92 18.96 -43.84
CA ASN A 37 7.75 18.58 -42.43
C ASN A 37 7.35 17.11 -42.22
N VAL A 38 6.63 16.46 -43.14
CA VAL A 38 6.22 15.06 -42.99
C VAL A 38 6.85 14.25 -44.10
N ARG A 39 7.68 13.27 -43.73
CA ARG A 39 8.37 12.43 -44.72
C ARG A 39 8.50 11.00 -44.24
N VAL A 40 8.56 10.07 -45.20
CA VAL A 40 8.88 8.66 -44.97
C VAL A 40 10.00 8.28 -45.91
N GLY A 41 10.89 7.40 -45.48
CA GLY A 41 12.05 7.08 -46.28
C GLY A 41 12.96 6.04 -45.65
N ALA A 42 14.19 6.04 -46.13
CA ALA A 42 15.26 5.19 -45.63
C ALA A 42 16.45 6.02 -45.17
N ASP A 43 17.11 5.58 -44.10
CA ASP A 43 18.44 6.02 -43.67
C ASP A 43 19.37 4.81 -43.64
N GLY A 44 20.24 4.68 -44.64
CA GLY A 44 20.90 3.42 -44.91
C GLY A 44 19.89 2.30 -45.20
N ASN A 45 19.91 1.23 -44.39
CA ASN A 45 18.98 0.09 -44.51
C ASN A 45 17.75 0.21 -43.59
N ASP A 46 17.60 1.33 -42.88
CA ASP A 46 16.57 1.52 -41.87
C ASP A 46 15.39 2.29 -42.47
N PHE A 47 14.16 1.87 -42.20
CA PHE A 47 12.97 2.67 -42.50
C PHE A 47 12.83 3.78 -41.47
N ILE A 48 12.48 4.99 -41.92
CA ILE A 48 12.36 6.17 -41.07
C ILE A 48 11.12 6.98 -41.43
N SER A 49 10.52 7.60 -40.42
CA SER A 49 9.45 8.57 -40.59
C SER A 49 9.73 9.83 -39.80
N TYR A 50 9.41 10.98 -40.39
CA TYR A 50 9.59 12.27 -39.76
C TYR A 50 8.28 13.03 -39.71
N THR A 51 8.13 13.77 -38.62
CA THR A 51 7.21 14.90 -38.54
C THR A 51 7.97 16.10 -38.00
N ASN A 52 7.72 17.27 -38.58
CA ASN A 52 8.42 18.51 -38.29
C ASN A 52 9.96 18.35 -38.39
N ASN A 53 10.45 17.62 -39.40
CA ASN A 53 11.87 17.31 -39.60
C ASN A 53 12.56 16.54 -38.46
N ILE A 54 11.81 15.88 -37.58
CA ILE A 54 12.33 15.00 -36.51
C ILE A 54 11.96 13.56 -36.80
N GLU A 55 12.92 12.63 -36.70
CA GLU A 55 12.65 11.20 -36.76
C GLU A 55 11.77 10.81 -35.57
N ARG A 56 10.54 10.38 -35.87
CA ARG A 56 9.58 9.97 -34.84
C ARG A 56 9.56 8.47 -34.66
N MET A 57 9.81 7.75 -35.75
CA MET A 57 9.82 6.31 -35.75
C MET A 57 10.84 5.80 -36.74
N ARG A 58 11.56 4.77 -36.33
CA ARG A 58 12.48 4.01 -37.15
C ARG A 58 12.18 2.53 -37.05
N ILE A 59 12.40 1.80 -38.14
CA ILE A 59 12.63 0.36 -38.12
C ILE A 59 14.06 0.17 -38.58
N ASN A 60 14.95 -0.22 -37.68
CA ASN A 60 16.33 -0.41 -38.05
C ASN A 60 16.51 -1.68 -38.91
N SER A 61 17.69 -1.85 -39.47
CA SER A 61 18.05 -2.99 -40.32
C SER A 61 18.10 -4.33 -39.59
N ASN A 62 18.16 -4.33 -38.26
CA ASN A 62 17.95 -5.52 -37.43
C ASN A 62 16.45 -5.81 -37.19
N GLY A 63 15.55 -4.95 -37.70
CA GLY A 63 14.10 -5.07 -37.56
C GLY A 63 13.51 -4.43 -36.30
N ASN A 64 14.29 -3.76 -35.47
CA ASN A 64 13.81 -3.15 -34.22
C ASN A 64 13.11 -1.81 -34.50
N VAL A 65 11.93 -1.62 -33.91
CA VAL A 65 11.11 -0.42 -34.00
C VAL A 65 11.44 0.54 -32.86
N GLY A 66 11.96 1.71 -33.19
CA GLY A 66 12.11 2.80 -32.24
C GLY A 66 11.01 3.81 -32.45
N ILE A 67 10.22 4.13 -31.41
CA ILE A 67 9.33 5.30 -31.43
C ILE A 67 9.96 6.32 -30.50
N GLY A 68 10.46 7.43 -31.06
CA GLY A 68 11.26 8.43 -30.37
C GLY A 68 12.67 7.94 -29.96
N THR A 69 13.16 6.87 -30.56
CA THR A 69 14.57 6.46 -30.50
C THR A 69 15.05 6.01 -31.88
N SER A 70 16.30 6.35 -32.20
CA SER A 70 16.98 5.91 -33.42
C SER A 70 17.83 4.64 -33.19
N ASN A 71 18.01 4.21 -31.93
CA ASN A 71 18.78 3.02 -31.56
C ASN A 71 17.93 2.07 -30.71
N PRO A 72 16.85 1.49 -31.26
CA PRO A 72 16.01 0.58 -30.50
C PRO A 72 16.80 -0.67 -30.10
N ILE A 73 16.97 -0.88 -28.79
CA ILE A 73 17.74 -2.00 -28.22
C ILE A 73 16.93 -3.29 -28.12
N GLY A 74 15.60 -3.16 -28.11
CA GLY A 74 14.63 -4.24 -28.25
C GLY A 74 13.75 -4.02 -29.48
N LEU A 75 12.94 -5.01 -29.82
CA LEU A 75 12.07 -4.97 -31.00
C LEU A 75 11.10 -3.78 -31.03
N LEU A 76 10.65 -3.30 -29.87
CA LEU A 76 9.89 -2.07 -29.73
C LEU A 76 10.45 -1.29 -28.56
N ASP A 77 10.96 -0.11 -28.89
CA ASP A 77 11.61 0.77 -27.93
C ASP A 77 10.90 2.12 -28.03
N VAL A 78 9.88 2.29 -27.20
CA VAL A 78 9.10 3.52 -27.14
C VAL A 78 9.77 4.44 -26.12
N GLN A 79 10.58 5.34 -26.64
CA GLN A 79 11.30 6.33 -25.86
C GLN A 79 10.69 7.68 -26.16
N LYS A 80 10.45 8.48 -25.12
CA LYS A 80 10.12 9.88 -25.34
C LYS A 80 11.37 10.59 -25.89
N SER A 81 11.42 10.77 -27.21
CA SER A 81 12.45 11.45 -28.04
C SER A 81 13.75 11.87 -27.33
N ALA A 82 14.78 11.03 -27.46
CA ALA A 82 16.23 11.24 -27.56
C ALA A 82 16.94 12.40 -26.80
N SER A 83 17.41 12.12 -25.57
CA SER A 83 18.80 12.43 -25.17
C SER A 83 19.19 11.66 -23.90
N ASN A 84 20.06 10.65 -24.06
CA ASN A 84 20.71 9.76 -23.07
C ASN A 84 20.14 8.35 -22.92
N ALA A 85 21.05 7.39 -23.15
CA ALA A 85 20.88 5.95 -23.28
C ALA A 85 20.45 5.26 -21.98
N GLY A 86 19.39 4.45 -22.07
CA GLY A 86 18.83 3.67 -20.95
C GLY A 86 17.33 3.47 -21.06
N GLY A 87 16.83 3.38 -22.31
CA GLY A 87 15.44 3.49 -22.74
C GLY A 87 14.40 3.25 -21.65
N GLN A 88 13.91 4.34 -21.07
CA GLN A 88 12.62 4.28 -20.41
C GLN A 88 11.62 3.89 -21.50
N SER A 89 11.06 2.68 -21.42
CA SER A 89 9.81 2.34 -22.09
C SER A 89 8.72 3.22 -21.48
N VAL A 90 8.65 4.47 -21.91
CA VAL A 90 7.55 5.35 -21.56
C VAL A 90 6.44 5.02 -22.55
N VAL A 91 5.71 3.95 -22.27
CA VAL A 91 4.34 3.88 -22.77
C VAL A 91 3.56 4.90 -21.94
N ASN A 92 3.59 6.16 -22.38
CA ASN A 92 2.65 7.15 -21.88
C ASN A 92 1.28 6.79 -22.46
N ILE A 93 0.55 5.90 -21.79
CA ILE A 93 -0.87 5.71 -22.05
C ILE A 93 -1.54 6.92 -21.41
N THR A 94 -1.76 7.98 -22.19
CA THR A 94 -2.67 9.05 -21.76
C THR A 94 -4.00 8.40 -21.47
N GLY A 95 -4.39 8.36 -20.19
CA GLY A 95 -5.80 8.28 -19.86
C GLY A 95 -6.48 9.49 -20.47
N SER A 96 -7.54 9.23 -21.22
CA SER A 96 -8.36 10.29 -21.78
C SER A 96 -8.77 11.27 -20.68
N THR A 97 -9.08 12.51 -21.04
CA THR A 97 -9.67 13.50 -20.11
C THR A 97 -11.09 13.13 -19.65
N TRP A 98 -11.49 11.86 -19.85
CA TRP A 98 -12.77 11.30 -19.49
C TRP A 98 -12.58 10.30 -18.35
N THR A 99 -13.50 10.37 -17.39
CA THR A 99 -13.53 9.58 -16.15
C THR A 99 -13.18 8.11 -16.35
N GLY A 100 -12.10 7.62 -15.71
CA GLY A 100 -11.84 6.18 -15.56
C GLY A 100 -10.51 5.66 -16.11
N ASP A 101 -9.77 6.43 -16.91
CA ASP A 101 -8.50 5.94 -17.48
C ASP A 101 -7.29 6.32 -16.60
N GLY A 102 -6.74 5.34 -15.88
CA GLY A 102 -5.48 5.50 -15.15
C GLY A 102 -4.27 5.40 -16.07
N ALA A 103 -3.37 6.40 -16.01
CA ALA A 103 -2.03 6.27 -16.58
C ALA A 103 -1.22 5.26 -15.74
N SER A 104 -0.60 4.29 -16.40
CA SER A 104 0.20 3.24 -15.76
C SER A 104 1.65 3.28 -16.24
N VAL A 105 2.58 3.03 -15.32
CA VAL A 105 4.00 2.82 -15.63
C VAL A 105 4.38 1.41 -15.23
N ILE A 106 4.96 0.68 -16.18
CA ILE A 106 5.38 -0.72 -16.04
C ILE A 106 6.91 -0.73 -16.02
N LEU A 107 7.51 -1.06 -14.87
CA LEU A 107 8.94 -0.85 -14.63
C LEU A 107 9.81 -2.10 -14.75
N ASN A 108 9.23 -3.28 -14.86
CA ASN A 108 9.98 -4.52 -15.03
C ASN A 108 9.13 -5.54 -15.79
N GLN A 109 9.44 -5.69 -17.08
CA GLN A 109 8.95 -6.79 -17.90
C GLN A 109 10.19 -7.41 -18.54
N VAL A 110 10.67 -8.53 -17.99
CA VAL A 110 11.73 -9.33 -18.60
C VAL A 110 11.18 -10.71 -18.95
N TRP A 111 11.13 -10.96 -20.26
CA TRP A 111 10.90 -12.17 -21.05
C TRP A 111 10.33 -13.44 -20.35
N ASN A 112 9.15 -13.87 -20.87
CA ASN A 112 8.36 -15.10 -20.62
C ASN A 112 7.56 -15.16 -19.30
N ASP A 113 6.43 -15.88 -19.34
CA ASP A 113 5.25 -15.93 -18.44
C ASP A 113 5.48 -16.07 -16.91
N ASN A 114 6.72 -15.99 -16.44
CA ASN A 114 7.10 -15.98 -15.02
C ASN A 114 7.48 -14.55 -14.58
N TYR A 115 6.48 -13.66 -14.50
CA TYR A 115 6.71 -12.21 -14.33
C TYR A 115 6.65 -11.70 -12.88
N TYR A 116 7.67 -10.94 -12.50
CA TYR A 116 7.64 -9.93 -11.43
C TYR A 116 7.33 -8.56 -12.04
N LYS A 117 6.07 -8.13 -11.98
CA LYS A 117 5.60 -6.85 -12.48
C LYS A 117 5.53 -5.90 -11.30
N THR A 118 6.19 -4.75 -11.42
CA THR A 118 5.84 -3.58 -10.60
C THR A 118 5.03 -2.66 -11.48
N ILE A 119 3.74 -2.53 -11.17
CA ILE A 119 2.86 -1.55 -11.80
C ILE A 119 2.70 -0.39 -10.85
N ILE A 120 2.93 0.81 -11.38
CA ILE A 120 2.53 2.05 -10.73
C ILE A 120 1.32 2.57 -11.49
N ASP A 121 0.16 2.44 -10.86
CA ASP A 121 -1.12 2.88 -11.44
C ASP A 121 -1.66 4.09 -10.70
N ASN A 122 -2.34 4.95 -11.44
CA ASN A 122 -3.33 5.84 -10.86
C ASN A 122 -4.46 4.99 -10.26
N ASN A 123 -4.65 5.08 -8.94
CA ASN A 123 -5.73 4.42 -8.22
C ASN A 123 -7.04 5.21 -8.39
N GLY A 124 -7.49 5.37 -9.63
CA GLY A 124 -8.80 5.89 -9.98
C GLY A 124 -9.72 4.72 -10.28
N GLY A 125 -10.51 4.28 -9.29
CA GLY A 125 -11.63 3.38 -9.58
C GLY A 125 -12.66 4.07 -10.47
N ASN A 126 -13.63 3.31 -10.99
CA ASN A 126 -14.84 3.81 -11.66
C ASN A 126 -15.77 4.61 -10.72
N TYR A 127 -15.21 5.41 -9.82
CA TYR A 127 -15.92 6.28 -8.91
C TYR A 127 -15.80 7.70 -9.46
N ALA A 128 -16.83 8.11 -10.20
CA ALA A 128 -17.10 9.51 -10.39
C ALA A 128 -17.09 10.18 -9.00
N GLN A 129 -16.22 11.17 -8.82
CA GLN A 129 -16.07 12.00 -7.62
C GLN A 129 -15.20 11.41 -6.49
N THR A 130 -13.87 11.46 -6.61
CA THR A 130 -12.91 11.93 -5.58
C THR A 130 -11.47 11.51 -5.94
N GLY A 131 -10.76 12.34 -6.70
CA GLY A 131 -9.30 12.29 -6.85
C GLY A 131 -8.67 11.01 -7.43
N SER A 132 -7.35 11.04 -7.57
CA SER A 132 -6.53 9.94 -8.08
C SER A 132 -5.54 9.52 -7.02
N GLY A 133 -5.60 8.27 -6.57
CA GLY A 133 -4.62 7.72 -5.64
C GLY A 133 -3.41 7.10 -6.33
N LEU A 134 -2.54 6.44 -5.56
CA LEU A 134 -1.43 5.64 -6.06
C LEU A 134 -1.67 4.17 -5.72
N LYS A 135 -1.42 3.27 -6.66
CA LYS A 135 -1.43 1.83 -6.37
C LYS A 135 -0.14 1.22 -6.91
N ILE A 136 0.57 0.52 -6.03
CA ILE A 136 1.71 -0.32 -6.39
C ILE A 136 1.25 -1.76 -6.30
N GLN A 137 1.27 -2.42 -7.44
CA GLN A 137 1.03 -3.85 -7.52
C GLN A 137 2.35 -4.55 -7.82
N THR A 138 2.70 -5.53 -6.99
CA THR A 138 3.82 -6.43 -7.26
C THR A 138 3.28 -7.79 -7.63
N SER A 139 3.86 -8.45 -8.61
CA SER A 139 3.57 -9.86 -8.87
C SER A 139 4.75 -10.78 -8.54
N TYR A 140 4.46 -12.04 -8.28
CA TYR A 140 5.46 -13.09 -8.10
C TYR A 140 4.96 -14.42 -8.68
N TRP A 141 5.88 -15.30 -9.05
CA TRP A 141 5.59 -16.67 -9.47
C TRP A 141 5.62 -17.62 -8.26
N ASP A 142 4.59 -18.43 -8.07
CA ASP A 142 4.51 -19.39 -6.96
C ASP A 142 4.93 -20.83 -7.33
N GLY A 143 5.43 -21.06 -8.56
CA GLY A 143 5.69 -22.39 -9.09
C GLY A 143 4.61 -22.89 -10.06
N SER A 144 3.41 -22.32 -10.01
CA SER A 144 2.25 -22.70 -10.84
C SER A 144 1.56 -21.52 -11.55
N LYS A 145 1.53 -20.31 -10.97
CA LYS A 145 0.91 -19.12 -11.56
C LYS A 145 1.59 -17.82 -11.09
N VAL A 146 1.40 -16.76 -11.89
CA VAL A 146 1.73 -15.38 -11.48
C VAL A 146 0.63 -14.86 -10.56
N ASN A 147 0.98 -14.53 -9.32
CA ASN A 147 0.10 -13.90 -8.35
C ASN A 147 0.39 -12.41 -8.30
N SER A 148 -0.64 -11.58 -8.45
CA SER A 148 -0.53 -10.13 -8.25
C SER A 148 -1.02 -9.76 -6.87
N ILE A 149 -0.17 -9.09 -6.11
CA ILE A 149 -0.49 -8.54 -4.80
C ILE A 149 -0.62 -7.02 -4.96
N THR A 150 -1.72 -6.50 -4.45
CA THR A 150 -1.81 -5.06 -4.17
C THR A 150 -0.96 -4.80 -2.92
N SER A 151 0.28 -4.38 -3.16
CA SER A 151 1.30 -4.28 -2.10
C SER A 151 1.16 -2.98 -1.34
N LEU A 152 0.89 -1.89 -2.06
CA LEU A 152 0.69 -0.57 -1.48
C LEU A 152 -0.43 0.17 -2.20
N VAL A 153 -1.31 0.80 -1.44
CA VAL A 153 -2.32 1.73 -1.92
C VAL A 153 -2.21 3.03 -1.15
N LEU A 154 -2.10 4.15 -1.86
CA LEU A 154 -2.46 5.46 -1.34
C LEU A 154 -3.83 5.79 -1.92
N SER A 155 -4.86 5.84 -1.08
CA SER A 155 -6.20 6.18 -1.54
C SER A 155 -6.27 7.67 -1.92
N PRO A 156 -7.27 8.08 -2.71
CA PRO A 156 -7.46 9.50 -3.04
C PRO A 156 -7.67 10.42 -1.82
N VAL A 157 -8.07 9.85 -0.67
CA VAL A 157 -8.25 10.57 0.60
C VAL A 157 -7.00 10.52 1.50
N GLY A 158 -5.89 10.00 0.98
CA GLY A 158 -4.59 9.98 1.66
C GLY A 158 -4.42 8.87 2.68
N ASN A 159 -5.20 7.79 2.59
CA ASN A 159 -5.04 6.62 3.45
C ASN A 159 -4.05 5.63 2.81
N LEU A 160 -3.12 5.10 3.60
CA LEU A 160 -2.13 4.12 3.17
C LEU A 160 -2.59 2.70 3.50
N GLY A 161 -2.80 1.88 2.47
CA GLY A 161 -3.07 0.45 2.58
C GLY A 161 -1.84 -0.38 2.26
N LEU A 162 -1.50 -1.33 3.12
CA LEU A 162 -0.49 -2.37 2.87
C LEU A 162 -1.18 -3.74 2.82
N GLY A 163 -1.11 -4.43 1.68
CA GLY A 163 -1.81 -5.70 1.48
C GLY A 163 -3.35 -5.58 1.38
N THR A 164 -3.89 -4.36 1.28
CA THR A 164 -5.31 -4.08 1.11
C THR A 164 -5.54 -3.02 0.04
N ALA A 165 -6.63 -3.17 -0.73
CA ALA A 165 -7.04 -2.19 -1.74
C ALA A 165 -7.93 -1.07 -1.16
N ILE A 166 -8.49 -1.29 0.03
CA ILE A 166 -9.51 -0.43 0.62
C ILE A 166 -9.05 -0.09 2.05
N PRO A 167 -8.11 0.86 2.21
CA PRO A 167 -7.70 1.30 3.54
C PRO A 167 -8.81 2.13 4.17
N ASP A 168 -9.32 1.64 5.31
CA ASP A 168 -10.34 2.26 6.15
C ASP A 168 -9.77 3.26 7.16
N GLU A 169 -8.47 3.18 7.45
CA GLU A 169 -7.75 4.07 8.36
C GLU A 169 -6.57 4.75 7.66
N LYS A 170 -5.95 5.73 8.34
CA LYS A 170 -4.76 6.42 7.78
C LYS A 170 -3.64 5.45 7.40
N LEU A 171 -3.50 4.37 8.16
CA LEU A 171 -2.66 3.22 7.82
C LEU A 171 -3.46 1.94 8.10
N THR A 172 -3.83 1.21 7.05
CA THR A 172 -4.44 -0.12 7.16
C THR A 172 -3.44 -1.17 6.69
N VAL A 173 -3.16 -2.18 7.52
CA VAL A 173 -2.27 -3.29 7.19
C VAL A 173 -3.05 -4.60 7.25
N ASN A 174 -3.23 -5.25 6.11
CA ASN A 174 -3.78 -6.60 6.06
C ASN A 174 -2.65 -7.63 6.22
N GLY A 175 -2.20 -7.82 7.46
CA GLY A 175 -1.09 -8.69 7.78
C GLY A 175 -0.44 -8.34 9.11
N LYS A 176 0.68 -9.00 9.41
CA LYS A 176 1.46 -8.73 10.62
C LYS A 176 2.45 -7.60 10.39
N ILE A 177 2.65 -6.77 11.40
CA ILE A 177 3.69 -5.74 11.44
C ILE A 177 4.80 -6.23 12.37
N HIS A 178 6.03 -6.28 11.88
CA HIS A 178 7.21 -6.52 12.71
C HIS A 178 7.90 -5.18 12.95
N ALA A 179 7.85 -4.69 14.18
CA ALA A 179 8.43 -3.43 14.60
C ALA A 179 9.36 -3.66 15.80
N GLN A 180 10.41 -2.86 15.93
CA GLN A 180 11.28 -2.87 17.11
C GLN A 180 10.61 -2.19 18.30
N GLU A 181 9.85 -1.12 18.04
CA GLU A 181 9.12 -0.35 19.05
C GLU A 181 7.89 0.32 18.41
N VAL A 182 6.83 0.49 19.19
CA VAL A 182 5.64 1.25 18.81
C VAL A 182 5.35 2.28 19.89
N ARG A 183 5.52 3.56 19.54
CA ARG A 183 5.08 4.68 20.36
C ARG A 183 3.69 5.10 19.92
N ILE A 184 2.75 5.12 20.86
CA ILE A 184 1.38 5.57 20.63
C ILE A 184 1.22 6.92 21.32
N ASP A 185 1.15 7.99 20.53
CA ASP A 185 0.81 9.31 21.06
C ASP A 185 -0.71 9.40 21.16
N LEU A 186 -1.20 9.64 22.38
CA LEU A 186 -2.62 9.76 22.66
C LEU A 186 -3.00 11.24 22.52
N SER A 187 -3.86 11.56 21.55
CA SER A 187 -4.43 12.90 21.44
C SER A 187 -5.38 13.13 22.62
N SER A 188 -4.86 13.74 23.69
CA SER A 188 -5.54 14.47 24.79
C SER A 188 -6.99 14.06 25.18
N PRO A 189 -7.28 13.78 26.47
CA PRO A 189 -6.49 13.03 27.44
C PRO A 189 -7.17 11.67 27.65
N MET A 190 -6.62 10.60 27.06
CA MET A 190 -6.81 9.29 27.67
C MET A 190 -6.18 9.37 29.06
N THR A 191 -7.01 9.39 30.09
CA THR A 191 -6.56 9.54 31.47
C THR A 191 -5.86 8.26 31.87
N VAL A 192 -4.57 8.37 32.18
CA VAL A 192 -3.82 7.26 32.81
C VAL A 192 -4.58 6.87 34.10
N PRO A 193 -4.79 5.58 34.38
CA PRO A 193 -5.68 5.12 35.44
C PRO A 193 -5.35 5.55 36.87
N ASP A 194 -4.23 6.24 37.14
CA ASP A 194 -3.78 6.72 38.46
C ASP A 194 -4.88 7.30 39.37
N TYR A 195 -5.97 7.83 38.81
CA TYR A 195 -7.16 8.25 39.55
C TYR A 195 -7.82 7.13 40.39
N VAL A 196 -7.54 5.85 40.12
CA VAL A 196 -7.98 4.71 40.94
C VAL A 196 -7.47 4.83 42.38
N PHE A 197 -6.31 5.49 42.57
CA PHE A 197 -5.74 5.74 43.89
C PHE A 197 -6.23 7.02 44.57
N ALA A 198 -7.15 7.77 43.94
CA ALA A 198 -7.73 8.95 44.55
C ALA A 198 -8.63 8.56 45.74
N ASN A 199 -8.66 9.42 46.77
CA ASN A 199 -9.43 9.14 48.00
C ASN A 199 -10.95 9.03 47.77
N ASP A 200 -11.46 9.63 46.70
CA ASP A 200 -12.87 9.62 46.30
C ASP A 200 -13.18 8.54 45.24
N TYR A 201 -12.19 7.71 44.87
CA TYR A 201 -12.40 6.60 43.95
C TYR A 201 -13.37 5.57 44.53
N LYS A 202 -14.44 5.29 43.78
CA LYS A 202 -15.46 4.32 44.17
C LYS A 202 -15.09 2.93 43.66
N LEU A 203 -14.22 2.25 44.40
CA LEU A 203 -13.91 0.84 44.15
C LEU A 203 -15.17 -0.01 44.31
N LYS A 204 -15.50 -0.83 43.31
CA LYS A 204 -16.60 -1.81 43.41
C LYS A 204 -16.28 -2.83 44.50
N SER A 205 -17.28 -3.44 45.12
CA SER A 205 -16.99 -4.57 46.02
C SER A 205 -16.68 -5.83 45.21
N LEU A 206 -15.91 -6.76 45.80
CA LEU A 206 -15.66 -8.07 45.16
C LEU A 206 -16.96 -8.83 44.85
N GLN A 207 -18.01 -8.65 45.67
CA GLN A 207 -19.33 -9.23 45.39
C GLN A 207 -19.95 -8.65 44.12
N GLN A 208 -19.91 -7.32 43.96
CA GLN A 208 -20.42 -6.66 42.75
C GLN A 208 -19.65 -7.07 41.50
N VAL A 209 -18.33 -7.26 41.62
CA VAL A 209 -17.49 -7.75 40.53
C VAL A 209 -17.84 -9.21 40.20
N GLU A 210 -18.02 -10.06 41.20
CA GLU A 210 -18.43 -11.46 41.02
C GLU A 210 -19.78 -11.56 40.32
N ASP A 211 -20.78 -10.78 40.77
CA ASP A 211 -22.12 -10.76 40.18
C ASP A 211 -22.06 -10.33 38.70
N TYR A 212 -21.25 -9.30 38.39
CA TYR A 212 -21.05 -8.87 37.01
C TYR A 212 -20.41 -9.97 36.15
N ILE A 213 -19.39 -10.67 36.64
CA ILE A 213 -18.73 -11.75 35.91
C ILE A 213 -19.70 -12.91 35.66
N LYS A 214 -20.54 -13.26 36.64
CA LYS A 214 -21.57 -14.30 36.47
C LYS A 214 -22.57 -13.95 35.37
N GLU A 215 -22.95 -12.69 35.27
CA GLU A 215 -23.90 -12.22 34.26
C GLU A 215 -23.27 -12.04 32.87
N ASN A 216 -22.04 -11.52 32.79
CA ASN A 216 -21.44 -11.04 31.55
C ASN A 216 -20.28 -11.92 31.04
N SER A 217 -19.73 -12.81 31.86
CA SER A 217 -18.59 -13.69 31.54
C SER A 217 -17.29 -12.94 31.16
N HIS A 218 -17.17 -11.67 31.53
CA HIS A 218 -15.94 -10.88 31.40
C HIS A 218 -15.85 -9.86 32.54
N LEU A 219 -14.68 -9.23 32.68
CA LEU A 219 -14.48 -8.18 33.68
C LEU A 219 -15.21 -6.89 33.29
N PRO A 220 -15.67 -6.09 34.28
CA PRO A 220 -16.24 -4.77 34.00
C PRO A 220 -15.27 -3.91 33.19
N GLU A 221 -15.78 -3.21 32.19
CA GLU A 221 -15.04 -2.28 31.29
C GLU A 221 -14.02 -2.94 30.35
N ILE A 222 -13.83 -4.25 30.44
CA ILE A 222 -13.09 -5.01 29.45
C ILE A 222 -14.08 -5.49 28.39
N PRO A 223 -13.84 -5.22 27.09
CA PRO A 223 -14.76 -5.65 26.04
C PRO A 223 -14.86 -7.18 26.00
N SER A 224 -16.06 -7.66 25.72
CA SER A 224 -16.33 -9.08 25.56
C SER A 224 -15.67 -9.64 24.29
N ALA A 225 -15.48 -10.96 24.24
CA ALA A 225 -14.95 -11.63 23.05
C ALA A 225 -15.78 -11.34 21.77
N LYS A 226 -17.11 -11.22 21.92
CA LYS A 226 -18.03 -10.89 20.82
C LYS A 226 -17.84 -9.46 20.30
N GLU A 227 -17.56 -8.52 21.19
CA GLU A 227 -17.28 -7.13 20.80
C GLU A 227 -15.95 -7.00 20.08
N ILE A 228 -14.91 -7.71 20.56
CA ILE A 228 -13.59 -7.75 19.93
C ILE A 228 -13.66 -8.39 18.54
N GLU A 229 -14.40 -9.50 18.39
CA GLU A 229 -14.57 -10.17 17.09
C GLU A 229 -15.24 -9.24 16.07
N LYS A 230 -16.20 -8.41 16.50
CA LYS A 230 -16.93 -7.49 15.62
C LYS A 230 -16.16 -6.22 15.27
N ASN A 231 -15.52 -5.59 16.26
CA ASN A 231 -14.98 -4.24 16.13
C ASN A 231 -13.45 -4.20 16.07
N GLY A 232 -12.77 -5.34 16.28
CA GLY A 232 -11.33 -5.38 16.48
C GLY A 232 -10.91 -5.01 17.91
N LEU A 233 -9.60 -5.03 18.16
CA LEU A 233 -9.00 -4.72 19.45
C LEU A 233 -8.24 -3.41 19.39
N MET A 234 -8.73 -2.39 20.10
CA MET A 234 -8.03 -1.12 20.26
C MET A 234 -6.94 -1.26 21.33
N LEU A 235 -5.69 -1.46 20.89
CA LEU A 235 -4.56 -1.77 21.80
C LEU A 235 -4.34 -0.73 22.89
N ALA A 236 -4.45 0.57 22.55
CA ALA A 236 -4.25 1.64 23.52
C ALA A 236 -5.33 1.61 24.61
N GLU A 237 -6.59 1.49 24.23
CA GLU A 237 -7.73 1.43 25.16
C GLU A 237 -7.67 0.17 26.03
N MET A 238 -7.36 -0.98 25.42
CA MET A 238 -7.22 -2.25 26.15
C MET A 238 -6.11 -2.17 27.19
N ASN A 239 -4.94 -1.62 26.84
CA ASN A 239 -3.84 -1.48 27.79
C ASN A 239 -4.18 -0.54 28.95
N MET A 240 -4.91 0.55 28.70
CA MET A 240 -5.38 1.44 29.77
C MET A 240 -6.42 0.77 30.65
N ALA A 241 -7.35 0.02 30.07
CA ALA A 241 -8.35 -0.73 30.84
C ALA A 241 -7.69 -1.82 31.69
N LEU A 242 -6.71 -2.55 31.14
CA LEU A 242 -5.92 -3.53 31.89
C LEU A 242 -5.12 -2.89 33.03
N LEU A 243 -4.47 -1.74 32.78
CA LEU A 243 -3.75 -1.00 33.81
C LEU A 243 -4.69 -0.61 34.96
N LYS A 244 -5.88 -0.09 34.64
CA LYS A 244 -6.93 0.19 35.63
C LYS A 244 -7.27 -1.05 36.47
N LYS A 245 -7.46 -2.22 35.83
CA LYS A 245 -7.79 -3.46 36.56
C LYS A 245 -6.64 -3.93 37.46
N ILE A 246 -5.39 -3.71 37.06
CA ILE A 246 -4.21 -4.00 37.90
C ILE A 246 -4.19 -3.10 39.14
N GLU A 247 -4.50 -1.81 38.98
CA GLU A 247 -4.57 -0.87 40.11
C GLU A 247 -5.71 -1.21 41.07
N GLU A 248 -6.90 -1.55 40.55
CA GLU A 248 -8.03 -2.02 41.36
C GLU A 248 -7.68 -3.32 42.11
N LEU A 249 -7.03 -4.28 41.43
CA LEU A 249 -6.55 -5.52 42.05
C LEU A 249 -5.53 -5.25 43.16
N THR A 250 -4.69 -4.24 42.98
CA THR A 250 -3.73 -3.81 44.00
C THR A 250 -4.45 -3.28 45.24
N LEU A 251 -5.52 -2.49 45.07
CA LEU A 251 -6.34 -2.03 46.20
C LEU A 251 -7.02 -3.19 46.94
N TYR A 252 -7.62 -4.15 46.22
CA TYR A 252 -8.21 -5.33 46.86
C TYR A 252 -7.17 -6.15 47.63
N THR A 253 -5.95 -6.27 47.10
CA THR A 253 -4.87 -7.03 47.76
C THR A 253 -4.41 -6.33 49.04
N ILE A 254 -4.30 -5.00 49.03
CA ILE A 254 -3.98 -4.20 50.23
C ILE A 254 -5.07 -4.36 51.29
N GLU A 255 -6.34 -4.31 50.88
CA GLU A 255 -7.48 -4.53 51.79
C GLU A 255 -7.47 -5.94 52.38
N GLN A 256 -7.22 -6.96 51.54
CA GLN A 256 -7.13 -8.35 51.96
C GLN A 256 -5.99 -8.58 52.97
N GLN A 257 -4.82 -7.96 52.76
CA GLN A 257 -3.71 -8.03 53.69
C GLN A 257 -4.08 -7.41 55.05
N LYS A 258 -4.69 -6.23 55.05
CA LYS A 258 -5.17 -5.57 56.29
C LYS A 258 -6.18 -6.46 57.04
N ASN A 259 -7.09 -7.10 56.31
CA ASN A 259 -8.06 -8.02 56.90
C ASN A 259 -7.39 -9.27 57.49
N THR A 260 -6.35 -9.79 56.83
CA THR A 260 -5.56 -10.93 57.31
C THR A 260 -4.80 -10.58 58.60
N GLU A 261 -4.15 -9.43 58.64
CA GLU A 261 -3.46 -8.93 59.85
C GLU A 261 -4.43 -8.76 61.01
N LYS A 262 -5.62 -8.20 60.74
CA LYS A 262 -6.68 -8.06 61.74
C LYS A 262 -7.16 -9.42 62.26
N LEU A 263 -7.31 -10.42 61.38
CA LEU A 263 -7.69 -11.77 61.78
C LEU A 263 -6.60 -12.44 62.64
N ILE A 264 -5.32 -12.25 62.31
CA ILE A 264 -4.19 -12.73 63.10
C ILE A 264 -4.21 -12.10 64.49
N GLN A 265 -4.40 -10.78 64.60
CA GLN A 265 -4.49 -10.09 65.88
C GLN A 265 -5.65 -10.59 66.75
N LEU A 266 -6.84 -10.80 66.15
CA LEU A 266 -7.99 -11.36 66.85
C LEU A 266 -7.72 -12.79 67.34
N LEU A 267 -7.03 -13.61 66.54
CA LEU A 267 -6.65 -14.97 66.91
C LEU A 267 -5.66 -14.97 68.10
N ASP A 268 -4.67 -14.08 68.08
CA ASP A 268 -3.71 -13.92 69.18
C ASP A 268 -4.41 -13.48 70.48
N GLU A 269 -5.40 -12.59 70.39
CA GLU A 269 -6.19 -12.16 71.54
C GLU A 269 -7.06 -13.31 72.09
N GLN A 270 -7.71 -14.08 71.21
CA GLN A 270 -8.49 -15.25 71.61
C GLN A 270 -7.62 -16.32 72.29
N ASN A 271 -6.43 -16.59 71.74
CA ASN A 271 -5.47 -17.54 72.32
C ASN A 271 -5.00 -17.09 73.72
N LYS A 272 -4.75 -15.80 73.93
CA LYS A 272 -4.43 -15.25 75.25
C LYS A 272 -5.57 -15.44 76.25
N ARG A 273 -6.81 -15.17 75.84
CA ARG A 273 -8.01 -15.37 76.69
C ARG A 273 -8.22 -16.84 77.05
N LEU A 274 -8.04 -17.75 76.09
CA LEU A 274 -8.12 -19.20 76.32
C LEU A 274 -7.10 -19.66 77.35
N LYS A 275 -5.85 -19.20 77.24
CA LYS A 275 -4.79 -19.54 78.20
C LYS A 275 -5.12 -19.09 79.62
N ILE A 276 -5.64 -17.88 79.80
CA ILE A 276 -6.07 -17.37 81.11
C ILE A 276 -7.21 -18.24 81.69
N LEU A 277 -8.16 -18.66 80.86
CA LEU A 277 -9.27 -19.52 81.28
C LEU A 277 -8.81 -20.94 81.63
N GLU A 278 -7.81 -21.49 80.94
CA GLU A 278 -7.23 -22.79 81.24
C GLU A 278 -6.38 -22.77 82.52
N GLU A 279 -5.63 -21.69 82.76
CA GLU A 279 -4.83 -21.51 83.97
C GLU A 279 -5.72 -21.29 85.21
N GLY A 280 -6.85 -20.59 85.08
CA GLY A 280 -7.81 -20.39 86.17
C GLY A 280 -8.66 -21.63 86.51
N ARG A 281 -8.50 -22.74 85.79
CA ARG A 281 -9.25 -24.00 85.95
C ARG A 281 -8.44 -25.12 86.60
N LYS A 282 -7.14 -24.90 86.82
CA LYS A 282 -6.24 -25.76 87.62
C LYS A 282 -6.21 -25.31 89.06
#